data_AF-A0A2S0MZ82-F1
#
_entry.id   AF-A0A2S0MZ82-F1
#
_cell.length_a   1.000
_cell.length_b   1.000
_cell.length_c   1.000
_cell.angle_alpha   90.00
_cell.angle_beta   90.00
_cell.angle_gamma   90.00
#
_symmetry.space_group_name_H-M   'P 1'
#
loop_
_entity.id
_entity.type
_entity.pdbx_description
1 polymer ?
#
loop_
_entity_poly.entity_id
_entity_poly.type
_entity_poly.pdbx_seq_one_letter_code
_entity_poly.pdbx_strand_id
1 'polypeptide(L)'
;MHWTTVAVLVIGCLLFLAGYLRLITDDKGHVHLNNYRLTGGLGKVLTGFGIGLRELLAREWTDESLSAALMLGGGFFAALDIMVAARR
;
A
#
# COMPACT_ATOMS: atom_id res chain seq x y z
N MET A 1 21.65 21.26 -16.08
CA MET A 1 20.59 21.01 -15.07
C MET A 1 19.82 19.69 -15.25
N HIS A 2 20.10 18.83 -16.24
CA HIS A 2 19.46 17.50 -16.37
C HIS A 2 20.12 16.41 -15.52
N TRP A 3 21.45 16.41 -15.40
CA TRP A 3 22.22 15.37 -14.70
C TRP A 3 21.94 15.28 -13.20
N THR A 4 21.66 16.42 -12.55
CA THR A 4 21.32 16.47 -11.13
C THR A 4 19.97 15.80 -10.85
N THR A 5 18.97 16.03 -11.71
CA THR A 5 17.65 15.41 -11.57
C THR A 5 17.73 13.90 -11.81
N VAL A 6 18.51 13.47 -12.80
CA VAL A 6 18.77 12.05 -13.05
C VAL A 6 19.49 11.41 -11.85
N ALA A 7 20.51 12.06 -11.30
CA ALA A 7 21.22 11.55 -10.13
C ALA A 7 20.31 11.41 -8.90
N VAL A 8 19.45 12.39 -8.63
CA VAL A 8 18.46 12.32 -7.53
C VAL A 8 17.47 11.18 -7.74
N LEU A 9 17.00 10.98 -8.98
CA LEU A 9 16.07 9.90 -9.30
C LEU A 9 16.72 8.52 -9.12
N VAL A 10 17.97 8.36 -9.57
CA VAL A 10 18.74 7.11 -9.39
C VAL A 10 18.99 6.82 -7.91
N ILE A 11 19.39 7.82 -7.13
CA ILE A 11 19.61 7.67 -5.68
C ILE A 11 18.30 7.32 -4.97
N GLY A 12 17.19 7.97 -5.33
CA GLY A 12 15.86 7.67 -4.80
C GLY A 12 15.44 6.22 -5.09
N CYS A 13 15.65 5.75 -6.31
CA CYS A 13 15.38 4.36 -6.68
C CYS A 13 16.24 3.37 -5.89
N LEU A 14 17.53 3.65 -5.69
CA LEU A 14 18.44 2.79 -4.91
C LEU A 14 18.02 2.71 -3.44
N LEU A 15 17.65 3.84 -2.83
CA LEU A 15 17.17 3.89 -1.45
C LEU A 15 15.83 3.15 -1.28
N PHE A 16 14.91 3.34 -2.22
CA PHE A 16 13.64 2.63 -2.22
C PHE A 16 13.85 1.11 -2.34
N LEU A 17 14.73 0.68 -3.25
CA LEU A 17 15.06 -0.73 -3.42
C LEU A 17 15.72 -1.32 -2.18
N ALA A 18 16.67 -0.59 -1.56
CA ALA A 18 17.32 -1.01 -0.33
C ALA A 18 16.33 -1.14 0.84
N GLY A 19 15.40 -0.19 0.97
CA GLY A 19 14.33 -0.26 1.97
C GLY A 19 13.38 -1.44 1.76
N TYR A 20 12.96 -1.69 0.51
CA TYR A 20 12.13 -2.85 0.17
C TYR A 20 12.85 -4.16 0.46
N LEU A 21 14.14 -4.27 0.09
CA LEU A 21 14.94 -5.47 0.35
C LEU A 21 15.02 -5.75 1.84
N ARG A 22 15.29 -4.72 2.66
CA ARG A 22 15.32 -4.83 4.12
C ARG A 22 13.99 -5.28 4.72
N LEU A 23 12.86 -4.87 4.14
CA LEU A 23 11.53 -5.27 4.61
C LEU A 23 11.26 -6.76 4.37
N ILE A 24 11.78 -7.31 3.27
CA ILE A 24 11.58 -8.72 2.89
C ILE A 24 12.67 -9.66 3.42
N THR A 25 13.84 -9.16 3.82
CA THR A 25 14.93 -9.99 4.36
C THR A 25 14.90 -10.08 5.88
N ASP A 26 15.16 -11.28 6.39
CA ASP A 26 15.34 -11.60 7.82
C ASP A 26 16.74 -11.19 8.33
N ASP A 27 16.99 -11.27 9.63
CA ASP A 27 18.25 -10.91 10.31
C ASP A 27 19.47 -11.67 9.77
N LYS A 28 19.24 -12.83 9.14
CA LYS A 28 20.27 -13.66 8.49
C LYS A 28 20.53 -13.29 7.02
N GLY A 29 19.85 -12.27 6.50
CA GLY A 29 19.94 -11.84 5.09
C GLY A 29 19.16 -12.73 4.12
N HIS A 30 18.33 -13.64 4.62
CA HIS A 30 17.49 -14.51 3.80
C HIS A 30 16.15 -13.83 3.51
N VAL A 31 15.61 -13.98 2.31
CA VAL A 31 14.27 -13.48 2.00
C VAL A 31 13.24 -14.25 2.83
N HIS A 32 12.58 -13.56 3.75
CA HIS A 32 11.50 -14.09 4.55
C HIS A 32 10.26 -14.24 3.68
N LEU A 33 9.94 -15.50 3.32
CA LEU A 33 8.88 -15.82 2.37
C LEU A 33 7.51 -15.26 2.81
N ASN A 34 7.27 -15.18 4.12
CA ASN A 34 6.04 -14.58 4.65
C ASN A 34 5.99 -13.07 4.39
N ASN A 35 7.08 -12.33 4.64
CA ASN A 35 7.13 -10.89 4.37
C ASN A 35 7.03 -10.61 2.87
N TYR A 36 7.68 -11.41 2.05
CA TYR A 36 7.59 -11.32 0.59
C TYR A 36 6.15 -11.58 0.08
N ARG A 37 5.46 -12.60 0.60
CA ARG A 37 4.04 -12.85 0.26
C ARG A 37 3.14 -11.74 0.77
N LEU A 38 3.43 -11.19 1.95
CA LEU A 38 2.67 -10.10 2.55
C LEU A 38 2.81 -8.82 1.73
N THR A 39 4.01 -8.42 1.31
CA THR A 39 4.20 -7.26 0.42
C THR A 39 3.54 -7.47 -0.94
N GLY A 40 3.65 -8.66 -1.53
CA GLY A 40 2.95 -9.00 -2.77
C GLY A 40 1.42 -8.99 -2.62
N GLY A 41 0.89 -9.46 -1.49
CA GLY A 41 -0.53 -9.42 -1.15
C GLY A 41 -1.03 -7.99 -0.93
N LEU A 42 -0.30 -7.18 -0.17
CA LEU A 42 -0.56 -5.75 0.02
C LEU A 42 -0.58 -5.00 -1.32
N GLY A 43 0.39 -5.27 -2.19
CA GLY A 43 0.44 -4.69 -3.54
C GLY A 43 -0.84 -5.00 -4.32
N LYS A 44 -1.28 -6.26 -4.35
CA LYS A 44 -2.53 -6.66 -5.02
C LYS A 44 -3.76 -5.99 -4.42
N VAL A 45 -3.86 -5.93 -3.09
CA VAL A 45 -4.97 -5.27 -2.39
C VAL A 45 -5.01 -3.78 -2.73
N LEU A 46 -3.88 -3.09 -2.71
CA LEU A 46 -3.80 -1.66 -3.07
C LEU A 46 -4.16 -1.41 -4.54
N THR A 47 -3.74 -2.28 -5.47
CA THR A 47 -4.10 -2.13 -6.88
C THR A 47 -5.59 -2.34 -7.12
N GLY A 48 -6.19 -3.40 -6.55
CA GLY A 48 -7.63 -3.64 -6.67
C GLY A 48 -8.46 -2.54 -5.99
N PHE A 49 -7.99 -2.06 -4.84
CA PHE A 49 -8.61 -0.91 -4.17
C PHE A 49 -8.58 0.35 -5.03
N GLY A 50 -7.46 0.63 -5.71
CA GLY A 50 -7.33 1.78 -6.61
C GLY A 50 -8.24 1.67 -7.85
N ILE A 51 -8.37 0.48 -8.44
CA ILE A 51 -9.29 0.21 -9.54
C ILE A 51 -10.74 0.40 -9.07
N GLY A 52 -11.12 -0.25 -7.97
CA GLY A 52 -12.45 -0.13 -7.38
C GLY A 52 -12.81 1.31 -6.98
N LEU A 53 -11.86 2.11 -6.48
CA LEU A 53 -12.06 3.55 -6.23
C LEU A 53 -12.34 4.33 -7.51
N ARG A 54 -11.61 4.04 -8.59
CA ARG A 54 -11.81 4.69 -9.90
C ARG A 54 -13.20 4.37 -10.44
N GLU A 55 -13.62 3.11 -10.34
CA GLU A 55 -14.94 2.64 -10.76
C GLU A 55 -16.05 3.25 -9.90
N LEU A 56 -15.85 3.34 -8.58
CA LEU A 56 -16.78 3.99 -7.66
C LEU A 56 -16.95 5.49 -7.99
N LEU A 57 -15.86 6.20 -8.32
CA LEU A 57 -15.91 7.59 -8.76
C LEU A 57 -16.57 7.75 -10.13
N ALA A 58 -16.39 6.78 -11.03
CA ALA A 58 -17.11 6.69 -12.30
C ALA A 58 -18.58 6.26 -12.13
N ARG A 59 -19.01 5.94 -10.89
CA ARG A 59 -20.34 5.46 -10.54
C ARG A 59 -20.69 4.11 -11.18
N GLU A 60 -19.66 3.33 -11.47
CA GLU A 60 -19.74 1.95 -11.93
C GLU A 60 -19.78 1.02 -10.72
N TRP A 61 -20.83 0.19 -10.64
CA TRP A 61 -21.04 -0.75 -9.53
C TRP A 61 -20.56 -2.13 -9.94
N THR A 62 -19.26 -2.34 -9.86
CA THR A 62 -18.55 -3.62 -10.04
C THR A 62 -18.25 -4.27 -8.69
N ASP A 63 -17.88 -5.55 -8.70
CA ASP A 63 -17.40 -6.24 -7.48
C ASP A 63 -16.17 -5.55 -6.87
N GLU A 64 -15.28 -5.00 -7.70
CA GLU A 64 -14.11 -4.24 -7.23
C GLU A 64 -14.53 -2.90 -6.59
N SER A 65 -15.47 -2.17 -7.16
CA SER A 65 -16.00 -0.93 -6.58
C SER A 65 -16.73 -1.16 -5.25
N LEU A 66 -17.47 -2.26 -5.12
CA LEU A 66 -18.13 -2.67 -3.87
C LEU A 66 -17.11 -3.05 -2.81
N SER A 67 -16.07 -3.80 -3.20
CA SER A 67 -14.97 -4.15 -2.32
C SER A 67 -14.23 -2.90 -1.81
N ALA A 68 -14.00 -1.91 -2.69
CA ALA A 68 -13.38 -0.64 -2.32
C ALA A 68 -14.26 0.19 -1.38
N ALA A 69 -15.57 0.25 -1.64
CA ALA A 69 -16.52 0.91 -0.76
C ALA A 69 -16.56 0.26 0.64
N LEU A 70 -16.53 -1.08 0.72
CA LEU A 70 -16.45 -1.81 1.99
C LEU A 70 -15.14 -1.53 2.74
N MET A 71 -14.00 -1.48 2.03
CA MET A 71 -12.72 -1.14 2.64
C MET A 71 -12.71 0.30 3.19
N LEU A 72 -13.29 1.27 2.47
CA LEU A 72 -13.45 2.65 2.94
C LEU A 72 -14.36 2.72 4.18
N GLY A 73 -15.51 2.04 4.14
CA GLY A 73 -16.45 2.01 5.25
C GLY A 73 -15.87 1.35 6.51
N GLY A 74 -15.19 0.22 6.35
CA GLY A 74 -14.50 -0.46 7.45
C GLY A 74 -13.37 0.36 8.04
N GLY A 75 -12.55 1.00 7.20
CA GLY A 75 -11.49 1.91 7.64
C GLY A 75 -12.02 3.11 8.42
N PHE A 76 -13.13 3.71 7.95
CA PHE A 76 -13.79 4.80 8.66
C PHE A 76 -14.31 4.37 10.03
N PHE A 77 -14.93 3.20 10.14
CA PHE A 77 -15.44 2.68 11.41
C PHE A 77 -14.31 2.37 12.39
N ALA A 78 -13.22 1.77 11.93
CA ALA A 78 -12.04 1.52 12.75
C ALA A 78 -11.40 2.83 13.27
N ALA A 79 -11.32 3.86 12.41
CA ALA A 79 -10.83 5.18 12.82
C ALA A 79 -11.75 5.82 13.87
N LEU A 80 -13.07 5.68 13.71
CA LEU A 80 -14.06 6.16 14.69
C LEU A 80 -13.86 5.46 16.05
N ASP A 81 -13.71 4.14 16.05
CA ASP A 81 -13.49 3.36 17.28
C ASP A 81 -12.21 3.80 18.01
N ILE A 82 -11.11 3.99 17.28
CA ILE A 82 -9.84 4.51 17.83
C ILE A 82 -10.03 5.92 18.41
N MET A 83 -10.73 6.81 17.71
CA MET A 83 -11.00 8.17 18.21
C MET A 83 -11.87 8.18 19.46
N VAL A 84 -12.85 7.27 19.54
CA VAL A 84 -13.70 7.10 20.72
C VAL A 84 -12.89 6.53 21.88
N ALA A 85 -12.03 5.53 21.63
CA ALA A 85 -11.14 4.95 22.63
C ALA A 85 -10.13 5.98 23.17
N ALA A 86 -9.58 6.84 22.30
CA ALA A 86 -8.63 7.89 22.69
C ALA A 86 -9.26 9.05 23.49
N ARG A 87 -10.60 9.13 23.56
CA ARG A 87 -11.33 10.12 24.36
C ARG A 87 -11.75 9.63 25.75
N ARG A 88 -11.53 8.35 26.08
CA ARG A 88 -11.75 7.80 27.43
C ARG A 88 -10.47 7.83 28.24
#